data_AF-A0A1E3LGY6-F1
#
_entry.id   AF-A0A1E3LGY6-F1
#
_cell.length_a   1.000
_cell.length_b   1.000
_cell.length_c   1.000
_cell.angle_alpha   90.00
_cell.angle_beta   90.00
_cell.angle_gamma   90.00
#
_symmetry.space_group_name_H-M   'P 1'
#
loop_
_entity.id
_entity.type
_entity.pdbx_description
1 polymer ?
#
loop_
_entity_poly.entity_id
_entity_poly.type
_entity_poly.pdbx_seq_one_letter_code
_entity_poly.pdbx_strand_id
1 'polypeptide(L)'
;MTLDDIGQILATLEASDVTECEMTSGAHSLRVRFDRALPTVVADDGSMGIATSANVVAEAVHASGSPTTPIKATATGVLRLTHPLADTPLATGANVNAGQSVAYLEVDGVLSPVVSPVDGVILSVPAADGDWVAYGTPIADVHP
;
A
#
# COMPACT_ATOMS: atom_id res chain seq x y z
N MET A 1 5.47 22.53 -15.07
CA MET A 1 4.64 22.44 -13.86
C MET A 1 5.45 23.03 -12.72
N THR A 2 4.91 24.03 -12.04
CA THR A 2 5.53 24.69 -10.89
C THR A 2 4.99 24.09 -9.59
N LEU A 3 5.67 24.33 -8.46
CA LEU A 3 5.21 23.81 -7.16
C LEU A 3 3.86 24.43 -6.75
N ASP A 4 3.63 25.69 -7.12
CA ASP A 4 2.36 26.39 -6.90
C ASP A 4 1.21 25.73 -7.68
N ASP A 5 1.46 25.25 -8.91
CA ASP A 5 0.47 24.50 -9.70
C ASP A 5 0.04 23.21 -8.97
N ILE A 6 0.99 22.51 -8.33
CA ILE A 6 0.70 21.30 -7.55
C ILE A 6 -0.20 21.64 -6.35
N GLY A 7 0.09 22.73 -5.64
CA GLY A 7 -0.71 23.16 -4.49
C GLY A 7 -2.15 23.52 -4.88
N GLN A 8 -2.34 24.22 -6.00
CA GLN A 8 -3.67 24.58 -6.49
C GLN A 8 -4.47 23.36 -6.96
N ILE A 9 -3.79 22.37 -7.55
CA ILE A 9 -4.41 21.10 -7.97
C ILE A 9 -4.81 20.27 -6.74
N LEU A 10 -3.96 20.17 -5.72
CA LEU A 10 -4.30 19.48 -4.47
C LEU A 10 -5.52 20.10 -3.78
N ALA A 11 -5.55 21.43 -3.65
CA ALA A 11 -6.70 22.13 -3.06
C ALA A 11 -8.00 21.93 -3.87
N THR A 12 -7.89 21.86 -5.19
CA THR A 12 -9.05 21.60 -6.07
C THR A 12 -9.52 20.15 -5.96
N LEU A 13 -8.59 19.20 -5.87
CA LEU A 13 -8.90 17.78 -5.75
C LEU A 13 -9.48 17.44 -4.36
N GLU A 14 -8.99 18.05 -3.28
CA GLU A 14 -9.56 17.91 -1.93
C GLU A 14 -11.01 18.41 -1.83
N ALA A 15 -11.38 19.40 -2.64
CA ALA A 15 -12.74 19.91 -2.74
C ALA A 15 -13.66 19.03 -3.64
N SER A 16 -13.10 17.98 -4.26
CA SER A 16 -13.82 17.05 -5.16
C SER A 16 -13.90 15.64 -4.56
N ASP A 17 -14.83 14.82 -5.04
CA ASP A 17 -14.92 13.38 -4.68
C ASP A 17 -13.97 12.49 -5.50
N VAL A 18 -12.86 13.05 -5.99
CA VAL A 18 -11.87 12.31 -6.77
C VAL A 18 -11.01 11.47 -5.83
N THR A 19 -11.12 10.14 -5.93
CA THR A 19 -10.32 9.19 -5.13
C THR A 19 -8.93 8.93 -5.71
N GLU A 20 -8.76 9.20 -7.01
CA GLU A 20 -7.52 8.99 -7.74
C GLU A 20 -7.39 10.00 -8.87
N CYS A 21 -6.26 10.69 -8.93
CA CYS A 21 -5.93 11.64 -9.97
C CYS A 21 -4.58 11.25 -10.59
N GLU A 22 -4.58 10.96 -11.89
CA GLU A 22 -3.36 10.75 -12.68
C GLU A 22 -3.22 11.89 -13.68
N MET A 23 -2.04 12.51 -13.69
CA MET A 23 -1.73 13.65 -14.54
C MET A 23 -0.38 13.46 -15.21
N THR A 24 -0.35 13.61 -16.52
CA THR A 24 0.86 13.51 -17.35
C THR A 24 1.16 14.86 -17.99
N SER A 25 2.39 15.36 -17.82
CA SER A 25 2.88 16.59 -18.44
C SER A 25 4.26 16.35 -19.05
N GLY A 26 4.32 16.11 -20.36
CA GLY A 26 5.57 15.84 -21.07
C GLY A 26 6.24 14.55 -20.57
N ALA A 27 7.43 14.67 -19.98
CA ALA A 27 8.18 13.54 -19.41
C ALA A 27 7.87 13.29 -17.92
N HIS A 28 6.84 13.93 -17.36
CA HIS A 28 6.50 13.84 -15.94
C HIS A 28 5.11 13.26 -15.77
N SER A 29 4.99 12.23 -14.94
CA SER A 29 3.72 11.65 -14.47
C SER A 29 3.56 11.97 -12.97
N LEU A 30 2.33 12.27 -12.56
CA LEU A 30 1.95 12.46 -11.17
C LEU A 30 0.64 11.72 -10.93
N ARG A 31 0.67 10.67 -10.10
CA ARG A 31 -0.53 9.95 -9.67
C ARG A 31 -0.73 10.09 -8.18
N VAL A 32 -1.87 10.65 -7.79
CA VAL A 32 -2.26 10.96 -6.41
C VAL A 32 -3.51 10.16 -6.09
N ARG A 33 -3.46 9.31 -5.05
CA ARG A 33 -4.65 8.70 -4.45
C ARG A 33 -4.96 9.40 -3.14
N PHE A 34 -6.24 9.65 -2.92
CA PHE A 34 -6.73 10.31 -1.71
C PHE A 34 -7.38 9.27 -0.81
N ASP A 35 -6.71 8.93 0.30
CA ASP A 35 -7.29 8.11 1.35
C ASP A 35 -8.20 8.99 2.22
N ARG A 36 -9.48 9.07 1.84
CA ARG A 36 -10.48 9.79 2.64
C ARG A 36 -11.09 8.86 3.67
N ALA A 37 -10.76 9.07 4.94
CA ALA A 37 -11.59 8.58 6.03
C ALA A 37 -12.94 9.31 5.98
N LEU A 38 -14.04 8.58 5.81
CA LEU A 38 -15.38 9.15 5.89
C LEU A 38 -15.56 9.78 7.27
N PRO A 39 -16.08 11.01 7.38
CA PRO A 39 -16.43 11.56 8.67
C PRO A 39 -17.51 10.67 9.30
N THR A 40 -17.16 9.99 10.39
CA THR A 40 -18.12 9.28 11.22
C THR A 40 -19.09 10.32 11.76
N VAL A 41 -20.30 10.37 11.20
CA VAL A 41 -21.39 11.21 11.69
C VAL A 41 -21.76 10.68 13.07
N VAL A 42 -21.20 11.30 14.11
CA VAL A 42 -21.72 11.18 15.47
C VAL A 42 -23.05 11.91 15.52
N ALA A 43 -24.13 11.14 15.38
CA ALA A 43 -25.48 11.62 15.64
C ALA A 43 -25.59 11.95 17.14
N ASP A 44 -25.72 13.24 17.44
CA ASP A 44 -26.14 13.74 18.75
C ASP A 44 -27.66 13.89 18.73
N ASP A 45 -28.38 13.03 19.45
CA ASP A 45 -29.61 13.44 20.16
C ASP A 45 -29.95 12.47 21.31
N GLY A 46 -29.87 13.01 22.52
CA GLY A 46 -30.72 12.77 23.69
C GLY A 46 -31.32 11.38 23.99
N SER A 47 -30.67 10.71 24.94
CA SER A 47 -31.26 10.10 26.17
C SER A 47 -31.22 8.57 26.33
N MET A 48 -30.36 8.19 27.29
CA MET A 48 -30.40 7.05 28.21
C MET A 48 -30.42 5.62 27.66
N GLY A 49 -29.23 5.04 27.53
CA GLY A 49 -29.05 3.59 27.48
C GLY A 49 -27.58 3.16 27.43
N ILE A 50 -26.99 2.94 28.61
CA ILE A 50 -25.76 2.19 28.93
C ILE A 50 -24.48 2.49 28.11
N ALA A 51 -23.51 3.13 28.77
CA ALA A 51 -22.14 3.20 28.30
C ALA A 51 -21.43 1.84 28.50
N THR A 52 -20.88 1.27 27.43
CA THR A 52 -19.56 0.61 27.52
C THR A 52 -18.87 0.67 26.16
N SER A 53 -17.82 1.49 26.14
CA SER A 53 -16.63 1.52 25.28
C SER A 53 -16.67 0.97 23.85
N ALA A 54 -16.49 1.91 22.93
CA ALA A 54 -15.84 1.71 21.65
C ALA A 54 -14.48 1.03 21.84
N ASN A 55 -14.22 0.00 21.04
CA ASN A 55 -12.87 -0.31 20.63
C ASN A 55 -12.82 -0.31 19.10
N VAL A 56 -11.97 0.58 18.62
CA VAL A 56 -11.44 0.64 17.27
C VAL A 56 -11.09 -0.77 16.78
N VAL A 57 -11.59 -1.16 15.61
CA VAL A 57 -10.93 -2.21 14.81
C VAL A 57 -9.67 -1.61 14.18
N ALA A 58 -8.76 -1.16 15.05
CA ALA A 58 -7.35 -1.26 14.77
C ALA A 58 -7.05 -2.76 14.93
N GLU A 59 -7.19 -3.51 13.85
CA GLU A 59 -6.74 -4.89 13.81
C GLU A 59 -5.21 -4.90 13.70
N ALA A 60 -4.56 -4.37 14.75
CA ALA A 60 -3.29 -4.88 15.20
C ALA A 60 -3.56 -6.28 15.75
N VAL A 61 -3.62 -7.28 14.87
CA VAL A 61 -3.35 -8.65 15.27
C VAL A 61 -1.89 -8.68 15.70
N HIS A 62 -1.67 -8.40 16.98
CA HIS A 62 -0.61 -9.03 17.73
C HIS A 62 -0.92 -10.53 17.77
N ALA A 63 -0.63 -11.21 16.66
CA ALA A 63 -0.36 -12.64 16.72
C ALA A 63 0.88 -12.78 17.62
N SER A 64 0.75 -13.57 18.67
CA SER A 64 1.92 -14.19 19.28
C SER A 64 2.57 -15.05 18.19
N GLY A 65 3.52 -14.47 17.47
CA GLY A 65 4.15 -15.03 16.29
C GLY A 65 5.59 -14.55 16.26
N SER A 66 6.49 -15.45 15.88
CA SER A 66 7.92 -15.22 15.76
C SER A 66 8.24 -13.89 15.04
N PRO A 67 9.37 -13.22 15.34
CA PRO A 67 9.67 -11.91 14.77
C PRO A 67 9.61 -11.96 13.24
N THR A 68 8.76 -11.13 12.64
CA THR A 68 8.62 -10.97 11.20
C THR A 68 9.24 -9.65 10.77
N THR A 69 9.81 -9.62 9.57
CA THR A 69 10.35 -8.41 8.94
C THR A 69 9.47 -8.04 7.76
N PRO A 70 8.90 -6.82 7.70
CA PRO A 70 8.05 -6.42 6.58
C PRO A 70 8.91 -6.10 5.35
N ILE A 71 8.52 -6.65 4.21
CA ILE A 71 9.02 -6.27 2.88
C ILE A 71 8.15 -5.12 2.38
N LYS A 72 8.76 -3.96 2.12
CA LYS A 72 8.06 -2.72 1.80
C LYS A 72 8.24 -2.30 0.34
N ALA A 73 7.23 -1.65 -0.21
CA ALA A 73 7.30 -1.00 -1.51
C ALA A 73 8.38 0.09 -1.51
N THR A 74 9.24 0.07 -2.53
CA THR A 74 10.34 1.04 -2.71
C THR A 74 9.94 2.24 -3.56
N ALA A 75 8.75 2.22 -4.15
CA ALA A 75 8.15 3.28 -4.94
C ALA A 75 6.61 3.22 -4.84
N THR A 76 5.95 4.24 -5.37
CA THR A 76 4.49 4.23 -5.57
C THR A 76 4.20 3.73 -6.98
N GLY A 77 3.33 2.74 -7.13
CA GLY A 77 3.01 2.15 -8.43
C GLY A 77 2.04 0.98 -8.36
N VAL A 78 1.93 0.25 -9.47
CA VAL A 78 1.08 -0.95 -9.55
C VAL A 78 1.90 -2.18 -9.13
N LEU A 79 1.41 -2.93 -8.16
CA LEU A 79 2.02 -4.18 -7.72
C LEU A 79 1.84 -5.25 -8.79
N ARG A 80 2.93 -5.91 -9.14
CA ARG A 80 2.97 -7.09 -10.00
C ARG A 80 3.61 -8.24 -9.24
N LEU A 81 2.86 -9.30 -8.97
CA LEU A 81 3.34 -10.48 -8.26
C LEU A 81 4.19 -11.39 -9.17
N THR A 82 4.07 -11.22 -10.49
CA THR A 82 4.80 -12.01 -11.48
C THR A 82 5.46 -11.08 -12.51
N HIS A 83 6.69 -11.41 -12.91
CA HIS A 83 7.32 -10.72 -14.03
C HIS A 83 6.72 -11.24 -15.36
N PRO A 84 6.47 -10.40 -16.39
CA PRO A 84 5.89 -10.83 -17.67
C PRO A 84 6.69 -11.91 -18.42
N LEU A 85 7.98 -12.06 -18.08
CA LEU A 85 8.90 -13.06 -18.64
C LEU A 85 9.28 -14.18 -17.65
N ALA A 86 8.66 -14.24 -16.47
CA ALA A 86 8.88 -15.30 -15.49
C ALA A 86 7.57 -16.03 -15.20
N ASP A 87 7.62 -17.35 -15.06
CA ASP A 87 6.41 -18.18 -15.04
C ASP A 87 5.77 -18.35 -13.66
N THR A 88 6.41 -17.91 -12.56
CA THR A 88 5.93 -18.28 -11.22
C THR A 88 5.92 -17.11 -10.24
N PRO A 89 4.73 -16.66 -9.78
CA PRO A 89 4.62 -15.73 -8.66
C PRO A 89 5.17 -16.37 -7.38
N LEU A 90 5.71 -15.54 -6.50
CA LEU A 90 6.16 -16.01 -5.20
C LEU A 90 4.96 -16.39 -4.32
N ALA A 91 4.92 -17.65 -3.88
CA ALA A 91 3.88 -18.16 -3.01
C ALA A 91 4.22 -17.95 -1.53
N THR A 92 3.19 -17.87 -0.68
CA THR A 92 3.38 -17.98 0.76
C THR A 92 4.02 -19.34 1.11
N GLY A 93 4.93 -19.33 2.08
CA GLY A 93 5.76 -20.48 2.44
C GLY A 93 7.03 -20.66 1.60
N ALA A 94 7.27 -19.82 0.59
CA ALA A 94 8.52 -19.87 -0.18
C ALA A 94 9.71 -19.35 0.63
N ASN A 95 10.87 -19.99 0.45
CA ASN A 95 12.15 -19.48 0.97
C ASN A 95 12.66 -18.36 0.06
N VAL A 96 13.18 -17.30 0.66
CA VAL A 96 13.78 -16.16 -0.01
C VAL A 96 15.13 -15.84 0.62
N ASN A 97 16.07 -15.38 -0.20
CA ASN A 97 17.33 -14.82 0.28
C ASN A 97 17.26 -13.29 0.38
N ALA A 98 18.12 -12.70 1.19
CA ALA A 98 18.34 -11.26 1.19
C ALA A 98 18.74 -10.79 -0.23
N GLY A 99 18.07 -9.73 -0.70
CA GLY A 99 18.23 -9.20 -2.06
C GLY A 99 17.45 -9.95 -3.15
N GLN A 100 16.82 -11.08 -2.85
CA GLN A 100 15.98 -11.79 -3.82
C GLN A 100 14.70 -11.01 -4.11
N SER A 101 14.33 -10.89 -5.39
CA SER A 101 13.07 -10.25 -5.80
C SER A 101 11.87 -11.10 -5.39
N VAL A 102 10.88 -10.47 -4.76
CA VAL A 102 9.64 -11.11 -4.29
C VAL A 102 8.40 -10.64 -5.03
N ALA A 103 8.44 -9.43 -5.58
CA ALA A 103 7.41 -8.82 -6.39
C ALA A 103 8.03 -7.68 -7.22
N TYR A 104 7.23 -7.01 -8.03
CA TYR A 104 7.63 -5.86 -8.83
C TYR A 104 6.64 -4.71 -8.65
N LEU A 105 7.15 -3.49 -8.76
CA LEU A 105 6.36 -2.27 -8.87
C LEU A 105 6.46 -1.76 -10.29
N GLU A 106 5.33 -1.68 -10.98
CA GLU A 106 5.22 -1.04 -12.27
C GLU A 106 5.00 0.46 -12.08
N VAL A 107 5.94 1.26 -12.58
CA VAL A 107 5.90 2.72 -12.57
C VAL A 107 6.20 3.19 -13.99
N ASP A 108 5.23 3.83 -14.65
CA ASP A 108 5.35 4.27 -16.05
C ASP A 108 5.83 3.16 -17.02
N GLY A 109 5.36 1.92 -16.81
CA GLY A 109 5.72 0.76 -17.62
C GLY A 109 7.11 0.16 -17.30
N VAL A 110 7.83 0.70 -16.32
CA VAL A 110 9.10 0.15 -15.81
C VAL A 110 8.82 -0.72 -14.60
N LEU A 111 9.27 -1.98 -14.62
CA LEU A 111 9.18 -2.90 -13.50
C LEU A 111 10.40 -2.76 -12.58
N SER A 112 10.20 -2.18 -11.41
CA SER A 112 11.20 -2.10 -10.34
C SER A 112 11.06 -3.28 -9.38
N PRO A 113 12.12 -4.06 -9.11
CA PRO A 113 12.04 -5.19 -8.19
C PRO A 113 11.85 -4.73 -6.75
N VAL A 114 10.97 -5.41 -6.03
CA VAL A 114 10.87 -5.36 -4.56
C VAL A 114 11.62 -6.57 -4.03
N VAL A 115 12.60 -6.34 -3.16
CA VAL A 115 13.52 -7.39 -2.69
C VAL A 115 13.35 -7.68 -1.21
N SER A 116 13.62 -8.92 -0.80
CA SER A 116 13.65 -9.28 0.61
C SER A 116 14.86 -8.63 1.30
N PRO A 117 14.72 -7.99 2.47
CA PRO A 117 15.85 -7.42 3.20
C PRO A 117 16.67 -8.47 3.95
N VAL A 118 16.08 -9.63 4.22
CA VAL A 118 16.69 -10.73 4.99
C VAL A 118 16.43 -12.07 4.31
N ASP A 119 17.25 -13.07 4.62
CA ASP A 119 16.93 -14.46 4.31
C ASP A 119 15.74 -14.90 5.17
N GLY A 120 14.90 -15.81 4.67
CA GLY A 120 13.77 -16.32 5.45
C GLY A 120 12.64 -16.93 4.62
N VAL A 121 11.46 -17.07 5.25
CA VAL A 121 10.25 -17.63 4.64
C VAL A 121 9.15 -16.58 4.55
N ILE A 122 8.51 -16.46 3.38
CA ILE A 122 7.36 -15.58 3.20
C ILE A 122 6.15 -16.12 3.96
N LEU A 123 5.59 -15.33 4.89
CA LEU A 123 4.44 -15.73 5.69
C LEU A 123 3.11 -15.26 5.08
N SER A 124 3.11 -14.06 4.50
CA SER A 124 1.90 -13.41 3.99
C SER A 124 2.25 -12.55 2.78
N VAL A 125 1.30 -12.44 1.84
CA VAL A 125 1.31 -11.45 0.77
C VAL A 125 -0.08 -10.81 0.78
N PRO A 126 -0.34 -9.81 1.63
CA PRO A 126 -1.67 -9.22 1.78
C PRO A 126 -2.17 -8.47 0.54
N ALA A 127 -1.28 -8.02 -0.35
CA ALA A 127 -1.61 -7.24 -1.53
C ALA A 127 -1.84 -8.13 -2.77
N ALA A 128 -2.80 -7.76 -3.63
CA ALA A 128 -3.13 -8.49 -4.84
C ALA A 128 -2.34 -7.99 -6.07
N ASP A 129 -2.21 -8.84 -7.09
CA ASP A 129 -1.68 -8.38 -8.39
C ASP A 129 -2.58 -7.30 -9.00
N GLY A 130 -1.98 -6.21 -9.47
CA GLY A 130 -2.67 -5.05 -10.00
C GLY A 130 -3.05 -4.00 -8.94
N ASP A 131 -2.83 -4.26 -7.65
CA ASP A 131 -3.11 -3.27 -6.62
C ASP A 131 -2.19 -2.06 -6.72
N TRP A 132 -2.74 -0.89 -6.48
CA TRP A 132 -1.94 0.32 -6.33
C TRP A 132 -1.35 0.39 -4.92
N VAL A 133 -0.04 0.51 -4.82
CA VAL A 133 0.67 0.57 -3.54
C VAL A 133 1.53 1.82 -3.46
N ALA A 134 1.62 2.41 -2.27
CA ALA A 134 2.41 3.60 -2.01
C ALA A 134 3.81 3.23 -1.51
N TYR A 135 4.72 4.20 -1.58
CA TYR A 135 6.04 4.06 -0.97
C TYR A 135 5.92 3.65 0.51
N GLY A 136 6.67 2.61 0.90
CA GLY A 136 6.71 2.12 2.26
C GLY A 136 5.56 1.20 2.67
N THR A 137 4.54 1.02 1.82
CA THR A 137 3.45 0.06 2.06
C THR A 137 4.02 -1.36 2.20
N PRO A 138 3.68 -2.12 3.26
CA PRO A 138 4.09 -3.50 3.40
C PRO A 138 3.39 -4.37 2.35
N ILE A 139 4.17 -5.13 1.58
CA ILE A 139 3.70 -6.00 0.50
C ILE A 139 3.69 -7.46 0.94
N ALA A 140 4.63 -7.85 1.79
CA ALA A 140 4.77 -9.20 2.32
C ALA A 140 5.50 -9.18 3.67
N ASP A 141 5.36 -10.23 4.46
CA ASP A 141 6.14 -10.45 5.68
C ASP A 141 7.08 -11.64 5.50
N VAL A 142 8.34 -11.48 5.92
CA VAL A 142 9.34 -12.56 5.95
C VAL A 142 9.71 -12.91 7.38
N HIS A 143 9.76 -14.22 7.67
CA HIS A 143 10.31 -14.73 8.92
C HIS A 143 11.75 -15.22 8.69
N PRO A 144 12.76 -14.62 9.33
CA PRO A 144 14.15 -15.03 9.19
C PRO A 144 14.45 -16.41 9.80
#